data_AF-A0A9D4ST13-F1
#
_entry.id   AF-A0A9D4ST13-F1
#
_cell.length_a   1.000
_cell.length_b   1.000
_cell.length_c   1.000
_cell.angle_alpha   90.00
_cell.angle_beta   90.00
_cell.angle_gamma   90.00
#
_symmetry.space_group_name_H-M   'P 1'
#
loop_
_entity.id
_entity.type
_entity.pdbx_description
1 polymer ?
#
loop_
_entity_poly.entity_id
_entity_poly.type
_entity_poly.pdbx_seq_one_letter_code
_entity_poly.pdbx_strand_id
1 'polypeptide(L)'
;MAGKSVTTNSEYSSGLCDADRERYAQKLELCGFDPFELDARDCVVSADVWPRVNMCDIHDFLVLRTSFLTRKQLKCYKALEGDNYVTSGWVKEPWVKQSGPETVVVLTQVNHSQSLSILPVKAWICCKSDGEVLAAHCLCMAGNGEACSHVAALLFYIEYGVNPKPHPHEKHNQLLKLREGIPG
;
A
#
# COMPACT_ATOMS: atom_id res chain seq x y z
N MET A 1 0.89 -29.78 -10.46
CA MET A 1 1.86 -29.04 -9.64
C MET A 1 1.26 -28.92 -8.25
N ALA A 2 1.90 -29.48 -7.22
CA ALA A 2 1.38 -29.44 -5.86
C ALA A 2 1.49 -27.99 -5.34
N GLY A 3 0.36 -27.35 -5.06
CA GLY A 3 0.33 -26.03 -4.44
C GLY A 3 1.00 -26.11 -3.07
N LYS A 4 2.05 -25.32 -2.85
CA LYS A 4 2.57 -25.11 -1.50
C LYS A 4 1.47 -24.41 -0.72
N SER A 5 0.92 -25.09 0.28
CA SER A 5 0.00 -24.48 1.24
C SER A 5 0.77 -23.38 1.97
N VAL A 6 0.39 -22.13 1.72
CA VAL A 6 0.91 -20.98 2.48
C VAL A 6 0.34 -21.10 3.89
N THR A 7 1.21 -21.25 4.88
CA THR A 7 0.80 -21.35 6.28
C THR A 7 0.24 -20.02 6.76
N THR A 8 -1.05 -19.99 7.08
CA THR A 8 -1.74 -18.85 7.72
C THR A 8 -1.44 -18.86 9.22
N ASN A 9 -0.27 -18.37 9.64
CA ASN A 9 0.21 -18.50 11.02
C ASN A 9 0.17 -17.19 11.84
N SER A 10 -0.21 -16.05 11.25
CA SER A 10 -0.27 -14.80 12.03
C SER A 10 -1.41 -14.82 13.06
N GLU A 11 -1.16 -14.21 14.22
CA GLU A 11 -2.15 -13.97 15.27
C GLU A 11 -3.40 -13.28 14.69
N TYR A 12 -3.21 -12.36 13.74
CA TYR A 12 -4.29 -11.70 13.02
C TYR A 12 -5.21 -12.67 12.29
N SER A 13 -4.66 -13.59 11.50
CA SER A 13 -5.47 -14.54 10.71
C SER A 13 -6.37 -15.42 11.59
N SER A 14 -5.92 -15.73 12.81
CA SER A 14 -6.63 -16.57 13.76
C SER A 14 -7.88 -15.89 14.33
N GLY A 15 -7.91 -14.55 14.39
CA GLY A 15 -9.02 -13.74 14.89
C GLY A 15 -10.11 -13.43 13.85
N LEU A 16 -9.91 -13.82 12.59
CA LEU A 16 -10.86 -13.56 11.50
C LEU A 16 -12.02 -14.55 11.49
N CYS A 17 -13.22 -14.08 11.12
CA CYS A 17 -14.33 -14.97 10.79
C CYS A 17 -14.01 -15.80 9.54
N ASP A 18 -14.71 -16.92 9.33
CA ASP A 18 -14.40 -17.87 8.25
C ASP A 18 -14.33 -17.20 6.86
N ALA A 19 -15.30 -16.32 6.56
CA ALA A 19 -15.35 -15.62 5.28
C ALA A 19 -14.19 -14.61 5.11
N ASP A 20 -13.78 -13.93 6.18
CA ASP A 20 -12.62 -13.01 6.15
C ASP A 20 -11.30 -13.79 6.04
N ARG A 21 -11.20 -14.92 6.74
CA ARG A 21 -10.03 -15.78 6.73
C ARG A 21 -9.78 -16.39 5.36
N GLU A 22 -10.83 -16.85 4.69
CA GLU A 22 -10.74 -17.36 3.32
C GLU A 22 -10.26 -16.28 2.34
N ARG A 23 -10.82 -15.06 2.44
CA ARG A 23 -10.34 -13.91 1.64
C ARG A 23 -8.89 -13.57 1.94
N TYR A 24 -8.50 -13.60 3.22
CA TYR A 24 -7.13 -13.33 3.61
C TYR A 24 -6.18 -14.38 3.02
N ALA A 25 -6.52 -15.67 3.14
CA ALA A 25 -5.73 -16.78 2.61
C ALA A 25 -5.50 -16.67 1.09
N GLN A 26 -6.53 -16.34 0.31
CA GLN A 26 -6.39 -16.13 -1.14
C GLN A 26 -5.35 -15.06 -1.49
N LYS A 27 -5.27 -14.00 -0.69
CA LYS A 27 -4.26 -12.96 -0.90
C LYS A 27 -2.88 -13.40 -0.45
N LEU A 28 -2.80 -14.22 0.60
CA LEU A 28 -1.53 -14.80 1.04
C LEU A 28 -0.93 -15.76 -0.01
N GLU A 29 -1.76 -16.45 -0.77
CA GLU A 29 -1.30 -17.26 -1.92
C GLU A 29 -0.56 -16.41 -2.96
N LEU A 30 -1.03 -15.19 -3.23
CA LEU A 30 -0.34 -14.23 -4.11
C LEU A 30 0.97 -13.73 -3.51
N CYS A 31 1.03 -13.62 -2.18
CA CYS A 31 2.20 -13.16 -1.44
C CYS A 31 3.23 -14.26 -1.21
N GLY A 32 2.86 -15.55 -1.25
CA GLY A 32 3.72 -16.69 -0.92
C GLY A 32 4.07 -16.85 0.57
N PHE A 33 3.73 -15.87 1.41
CA PHE A 33 3.92 -15.86 2.87
C PHE A 33 2.93 -14.86 3.50
N ASP A 34 2.83 -14.82 4.84
CA ASP A 34 2.01 -13.82 5.55
C ASP A 34 2.78 -12.51 5.77
N PRO A 35 2.41 -11.39 5.13
CA PRO A 35 3.14 -10.14 5.28
C PRO A 35 3.18 -9.58 6.70
N PHE A 36 2.23 -9.92 7.57
CA PHE A 36 2.24 -9.41 8.95
C PHE A 36 3.27 -10.09 9.85
N GLU A 37 3.86 -11.20 9.42
CA GLU A 37 4.98 -11.86 10.11
C GLU A 37 6.33 -11.20 9.81
N LEU A 38 6.39 -10.28 8.83
CA LEU A 38 7.62 -9.56 8.52
C LEU A 38 8.12 -8.75 9.71
N ASP A 39 9.40 -8.91 10.01
CA ASP A 39 10.15 -8.03 10.91
C ASP A 39 11.27 -7.29 10.18
N ALA A 40 11.96 -6.38 10.87
CA ALA A 40 13.01 -5.54 10.29
C ALA A 40 14.17 -6.35 9.65
N ARG A 41 14.38 -7.60 10.05
CA ARG A 41 15.44 -8.49 9.53
C ARG A 41 15.06 -9.12 8.19
N ASP A 42 13.77 -9.22 7.89
CA ASP A 42 13.25 -9.71 6.62
C ASP A 42 13.28 -8.68 5.49
N CYS A 43 13.68 -7.45 5.81
CA CYS A 43 13.58 -6.29 4.93
C CYS A 43 14.82 -6.16 4.06
N VAL A 44 14.61 -6.04 2.75
CA VAL A 44 15.67 -5.73 1.80
C VAL A 44 15.76 -4.21 1.64
N VAL A 45 16.94 -3.65 1.93
CA VAL A 45 17.21 -2.20 1.83
C VAL A 45 17.56 -1.78 0.39
N SER A 46 17.59 -2.71 -0.57
CA SER A 46 17.95 -2.39 -1.95
C SER A 46 16.84 -1.63 -2.67
N ALA A 47 17.20 -0.47 -3.24
CA ALA A 47 16.35 0.31 -4.13
C ALA A 47 15.86 -0.51 -5.34
N ASP A 48 16.63 -1.50 -5.79
CA ASP A 48 16.29 -2.32 -6.97
C ASP A 48 15.04 -3.18 -6.79
N VAL A 49 14.63 -3.42 -5.55
CA VAL A 49 13.46 -4.25 -5.21
C VAL A 49 12.18 -3.42 -5.13
N TRP A 50 12.27 -2.09 -5.16
CA TRP A 50 11.09 -1.23 -5.07
C TRP A 50 10.21 -1.36 -6.32
N PRO A 51 8.90 -1.62 -6.16
CA PRO A 51 8.00 -1.76 -7.29
C PRO A 51 7.73 -0.39 -7.94
N ARG A 52 7.60 -0.36 -9.27
CA ARG A 52 7.38 0.87 -10.04
C ARG A 52 5.91 1.28 -10.14
N VAL A 53 5.22 1.33 -8.99
CA VAL A 53 3.82 1.76 -8.90
C VAL A 53 3.71 3.23 -9.34
N ASN A 54 2.86 3.50 -10.32
CA ASN A 54 2.55 4.85 -10.80
C ASN A 54 1.07 5.20 -10.60
N MET A 55 0.70 6.45 -10.87
CA MET A 55 -0.67 6.96 -10.67
C MET A 55 -1.75 6.15 -11.42
N CYS A 56 -1.45 5.62 -12.61
CA CYS A 56 -2.39 4.77 -13.33
C CYS A 56 -2.63 3.46 -12.57
N ASP A 57 -1.58 2.82 -12.07
CA ASP A 57 -1.70 1.58 -11.28
C ASP A 57 -2.54 1.81 -10.00
N ILE A 58 -2.33 2.97 -9.35
CA ILE A 58 -3.11 3.37 -8.16
C ILE A 58 -4.59 3.49 -8.50
N HIS A 59 -4.92 4.17 -9.60
CA HIS A 59 -6.29 4.36 -10.02
C HIS A 59 -6.94 3.05 -10.49
N ASP A 60 -6.18 2.23 -11.21
CA ASP A 60 -6.60 0.90 -11.66
C ASP A 60 -6.94 0.02 -10.46
N PHE A 61 -6.10 0.01 -9.43
CA PHE A 61 -6.32 -0.81 -8.24
C PHE A 61 -7.45 -0.28 -7.35
N LEU A 62 -7.48 1.01 -7.02
CA LEU A 62 -8.45 1.56 -6.06
C LEU A 62 -9.83 1.82 -6.66
N VAL A 63 -9.89 2.18 -7.95
CA VAL A 63 -11.14 2.65 -8.57
C VAL A 63 -11.68 1.63 -9.56
N LEU A 64 -10.84 1.19 -10.51
CA LEU A 64 -11.31 0.43 -11.67
C LEU A 64 -11.35 -1.07 -11.45
N ARG A 65 -10.60 -1.60 -10.47
CA ARG A 65 -10.58 -3.01 -10.12
C ARG A 65 -11.97 -3.49 -9.75
N THR A 66 -12.35 -4.65 -10.28
CA THR A 66 -13.59 -5.34 -9.94
C THR A 66 -13.43 -6.11 -8.65
N SER A 67 -14.30 -5.84 -7.68
CA SER A 67 -14.47 -6.66 -6.49
C SER A 67 -14.84 -8.09 -6.90
N PHE A 68 -14.10 -9.07 -6.39
CA PHE A 68 -14.40 -10.48 -6.64
C PHE A 68 -15.81 -10.87 -6.17
N LEU A 69 -16.26 -10.29 -5.05
CA LEU A 69 -17.56 -10.59 -4.44
C LEU A 69 -18.73 -10.03 -5.24
N THR A 70 -18.67 -8.73 -5.57
CA THR A 70 -19.81 -8.03 -6.17
C THR A 70 -19.77 -8.01 -7.69
N ARG A 71 -18.62 -8.38 -8.29
CA ARG A 71 -18.29 -8.19 -9.71
C ARG A 71 -18.47 -6.75 -10.20
N LYS A 72 -18.51 -5.79 -9.28
CA LYS A 72 -18.56 -4.35 -9.55
C LYS A 72 -17.19 -3.76 -9.30
N GLN A 73 -16.86 -2.70 -10.04
CA GLN A 73 -15.69 -1.88 -9.75
C GLN A 73 -15.72 -1.40 -8.30
N LEU A 74 -14.57 -1.34 -7.64
CA LEU A 74 -14.42 -0.89 -6.27
C LEU A 74 -14.90 0.55 -6.11
N LYS A 75 -14.58 1.43 -7.08
CA LYS A 75 -14.97 2.84 -7.08
C LYS A 75 -14.58 3.56 -5.78
N CYS A 76 -13.44 3.21 -5.19
CA CYS A 76 -12.99 3.79 -3.93
C CYS A 76 -12.30 5.15 -4.15
N TYR A 77 -12.99 6.10 -4.80
CA TYR A 77 -12.46 7.45 -5.09
C TYR A 77 -11.98 8.17 -3.83
N LYS A 78 -12.67 8.00 -2.70
CA LYS A 78 -12.27 8.60 -1.42
C LYS A 78 -10.92 8.09 -0.91
N ALA A 79 -10.52 6.88 -1.30
CA ALA A 79 -9.21 6.35 -0.93
C ALA A 79 -8.08 7.15 -1.57
N LEU A 80 -8.31 7.82 -2.71
CA LEU A 80 -7.32 8.67 -3.37
C LEU A 80 -6.90 9.88 -2.49
N GLU A 81 -7.71 10.27 -1.50
CA GLU A 81 -7.32 11.24 -0.48
C GLU A 81 -6.23 10.69 0.48
N GLY A 82 -5.84 9.42 0.34
CA GLY A 82 -4.71 8.80 1.03
C GLY A 82 -3.36 9.47 0.76
N ASP A 83 -3.22 10.20 -0.35
CA ASP A 83 -2.06 11.07 -0.63
C ASP A 83 -1.79 12.05 0.53
N ASN A 84 -2.85 12.56 1.17
CA ASN A 84 -2.74 13.48 2.30
C ASN A 84 -1.98 12.86 3.48
N TYR A 85 -1.99 11.54 3.64
CA TYR A 85 -1.26 10.86 4.70
C TYR A 85 0.25 10.85 4.41
N VAL A 86 0.63 10.75 3.13
CA VAL A 86 2.04 10.82 2.72
C VAL A 86 2.57 12.23 2.92
N THR A 87 1.84 13.24 2.41
CA THR A 87 2.24 14.65 2.53
C THR A 87 2.21 15.16 3.99
N SER A 88 1.40 14.53 4.85
CA SER A 88 1.39 14.81 6.30
C SER A 88 2.45 14.03 7.10
N GLY A 89 3.29 13.21 6.46
CA GLY A 89 4.33 12.42 7.13
C GLY A 89 3.77 11.30 8.03
N TRP A 90 2.61 10.75 7.67
CA TRP A 90 1.90 9.75 8.48
C TRP A 90 2.15 8.31 8.06
N VAL A 91 2.88 8.10 6.97
CA VAL A 91 3.34 6.79 6.52
C VAL A 91 4.75 6.58 7.03
N LYS A 92 4.96 5.52 7.80
CA LYS A 92 6.31 5.13 8.23
C LYS A 92 7.08 4.53 7.05
N GLU A 93 8.40 4.50 7.18
CA GLU A 93 9.27 3.85 6.20
C GLU A 93 8.83 2.39 5.98
N PRO A 94 8.47 2.01 4.74
CA PRO A 94 8.02 0.67 4.43
C PRO A 94 9.13 -0.38 4.47
N TRP A 95 8.72 -1.59 4.78
CA TRP A 95 9.49 -2.82 4.68
C TRP A 95 9.18 -3.52 3.37
N VAL A 96 10.21 -3.86 2.61
CA VAL A 96 10.10 -4.46 1.27
C VAL A 96 10.72 -5.85 1.28
N LYS A 97 9.99 -6.84 0.75
CA LYS A 97 10.49 -8.21 0.56
C LYS A 97 10.08 -8.73 -0.80
N GLN A 98 11.05 -9.24 -1.55
CA GLN A 98 10.79 -9.97 -2.78
C GLN A 98 10.24 -11.37 -2.45
N SER A 99 9.10 -11.72 -3.04
CA SER A 99 8.44 -13.02 -2.84
C SER A 99 8.68 -14.00 -3.99
N GLY A 100 8.84 -13.48 -5.21
CA GLY A 100 9.10 -14.26 -6.41
C GLY A 100 9.92 -13.48 -7.43
N PRO A 101 10.12 -14.02 -8.65
CA PRO A 101 10.93 -13.36 -9.68
C PRO A 101 10.47 -11.93 -9.98
N GLU A 102 9.15 -11.72 -10.04
CA GLU A 102 8.55 -10.43 -10.38
C GLU A 102 7.61 -9.92 -9.28
N THR A 103 7.46 -10.62 -8.15
CA THR A 103 6.50 -10.29 -7.09
C THR A 103 7.19 -9.69 -5.88
N VAL A 104 6.71 -8.53 -5.45
CA VAL A 104 7.21 -7.77 -4.31
C VAL A 104 6.07 -7.52 -3.33
N VAL A 105 6.36 -7.72 -2.04
CA VAL A 105 5.48 -7.38 -0.93
C VAL A 105 6.05 -6.18 -0.22
N VAL A 106 5.21 -5.18 0.03
CA VAL A 106 5.57 -3.99 0.80
C VAL A 106 4.62 -3.87 1.98
N LEU A 107 5.17 -3.76 3.19
CA LEU A 107 4.44 -3.58 4.44
C LEU A 107 4.84 -2.25 5.07
N THR A 108 3.90 -1.49 5.60
CA THR A 108 4.19 -0.29 6.39
C THR A 108 3.24 -0.15 7.58
N GLN A 109 3.49 0.87 8.39
CA GLN A 109 2.61 1.40 9.40
C GLN A 109 2.11 2.79 9.00
N VAL A 110 0.81 3.04 9.13
CA VAL A 110 0.18 4.31 8.79
C VAL A 110 -0.60 4.86 9.98
N ASN A 111 -0.37 6.12 10.34
CA ASN A 111 -1.14 6.80 11.39
C ASN A 111 -2.59 7.03 10.96
N HIS A 112 -3.49 7.09 11.94
CA HIS A 112 -4.86 7.52 11.71
C HIS A 112 -4.95 9.03 11.56
N SER A 113 -5.79 9.51 10.63
CA SER A 113 -5.89 10.94 10.38
C SER A 113 -6.53 11.79 11.47
N GLN A 114 -7.29 11.15 12.37
CA GLN A 114 -8.10 11.83 13.36
C GLN A 114 -7.55 11.72 14.79
N SER A 115 -6.46 10.97 14.99
CA SER A 115 -5.87 10.85 16.33
C SER A 115 -4.42 10.39 16.30
N LEU A 116 -3.54 11.22 16.85
CA LEU A 116 -2.14 10.89 17.09
C LEU A 116 -1.95 9.95 18.30
N SER A 117 -2.98 9.76 19.13
CA SER A 117 -2.92 8.88 20.31
C SER A 117 -3.30 7.43 19.99
N ILE A 118 -3.85 7.16 18.80
CA ILE A 118 -4.13 5.80 18.34
C ILE A 118 -2.88 5.24 17.68
N LEU A 119 -2.52 4.00 18.02
CA LEU A 119 -1.39 3.33 17.41
C LEU A 119 -1.55 3.24 15.88
N PRO A 120 -0.46 3.40 15.11
CA PRO A 120 -0.51 3.22 13.67
C PRO A 120 -1.02 1.82 13.29
N VAL A 121 -1.79 1.73 12.20
CA VAL A 121 -2.22 0.45 11.64
C VAL A 121 -1.21 -0.08 10.64
N LYS A 122 -1.02 -1.40 10.63
CA LYS A 122 -0.23 -2.05 9.58
C LYS A 122 -1.04 -2.17 8.29
N ALA A 123 -0.41 -1.87 7.17
CA ALA A 123 -0.96 -2.05 5.83
C ALA A 123 0.10 -2.62 4.90
N TRP A 124 -0.28 -3.56 4.04
CA TRP A 124 0.60 -4.12 3.04
C TRP A 124 -0.03 -4.15 1.66
N ILE A 125 0.82 -4.18 0.65
CA ILE A 125 0.48 -4.51 -0.73
C ILE A 125 1.35 -5.68 -1.21
N CYS A 126 0.80 -6.46 -2.12
CA CYS A 126 1.52 -7.40 -2.97
C CYS A 126 1.36 -6.92 -4.39
N CYS A 127 2.45 -6.77 -5.11
CA CYS A 127 2.47 -6.18 -6.45
C CYS A 127 3.59 -6.79 -7.29
N LYS A 128 3.50 -6.59 -8.60
CA LYS A 128 4.59 -6.89 -9.51
C LYS A 128 5.63 -5.77 -9.50
N SER A 129 6.87 -6.08 -9.86
CA SER A 129 7.96 -5.11 -9.97
C SER A 129 7.68 -3.98 -10.98
N ASP A 130 6.78 -4.21 -11.94
CA ASP A 130 6.37 -3.21 -12.94
C ASP A 130 5.31 -2.22 -12.43
N GLY A 131 4.73 -2.45 -11.25
CA GLY A 131 3.73 -1.57 -10.63
C GLY A 131 2.34 -2.20 -10.50
N GLU A 132 2.04 -3.33 -11.16
CA GLU A 132 0.72 -3.95 -11.08
C GLU A 132 0.43 -4.45 -9.65
N VAL A 133 -0.50 -3.81 -8.95
CA VAL A 133 -0.88 -4.19 -7.59
C VAL A 133 -1.76 -5.44 -7.64
N LEU A 134 -1.35 -6.55 -7.04
CA LEU A 134 -2.08 -7.82 -7.07
C LEU A 134 -3.10 -7.94 -5.95
N ALA A 135 -2.72 -7.55 -4.73
CA ALA A 135 -3.58 -7.59 -3.55
C ALA A 135 -3.13 -6.57 -2.51
N ALA A 136 -4.02 -6.24 -1.59
CA ALA A 136 -3.66 -5.40 -0.45
C ALA A 136 -4.41 -5.80 0.82
N HIS A 137 -3.89 -5.33 1.95
CA HIS A 137 -4.62 -5.43 3.19
C HIS A 137 -4.21 -4.37 4.19
N CYS A 138 -5.12 -4.05 5.10
CA CYS A 138 -4.85 -3.15 6.20
C CYS A 138 -5.62 -3.63 7.43
N LEU A 139 -5.03 -3.45 8.61
CA LEU A 139 -5.66 -3.82 9.88
C LEU A 139 -6.75 -2.83 10.35
N CYS A 140 -7.03 -1.78 9.57
CA CYS A 140 -8.14 -0.88 9.86
C CYS A 140 -9.50 -1.55 9.57
N MET A 141 -10.58 -1.03 10.14
CA MET A 141 -11.94 -1.58 9.96
C MET A 141 -12.37 -1.72 8.48
N ALA A 142 -11.90 -0.84 7.59
CA ALA A 142 -12.20 -0.90 6.15
C ALA A 142 -11.22 -1.75 5.32
N GLY A 143 -10.13 -2.24 5.94
CA GLY A 143 -8.98 -2.80 5.23
C GLY A 143 -9.22 -4.19 4.64
N ASN A 144 -10.34 -4.82 4.98
CA ASN A 144 -10.80 -6.04 4.33
C ASN A 144 -11.23 -5.82 2.88
N GLY A 145 -11.63 -4.59 2.53
CA GLY A 145 -11.96 -4.21 1.14
C GLY A 145 -10.77 -3.82 0.28
N GLU A 146 -9.53 -3.97 0.79
CA GLU A 146 -8.26 -3.71 0.09
C GLU A 146 -8.01 -2.26 -0.35
N ALA A 147 -9.01 -1.39 -0.36
CA ALA A 147 -8.93 -0.04 -0.89
C ALA A 147 -9.26 1.05 0.15
N CYS A 148 -8.75 0.88 1.37
CA CYS A 148 -8.86 1.94 2.39
C CYS A 148 -7.80 3.03 2.17
N SER A 149 -7.95 4.17 2.86
CA SER A 149 -6.99 5.29 2.79
C SER A 149 -5.57 4.91 3.19
N HIS A 150 -5.37 3.95 4.11
CA HIS A 150 -4.04 3.50 4.50
C HIS A 150 -3.35 2.69 3.40
N VAL A 151 -4.09 1.87 2.64
CA VAL A 151 -3.54 1.18 1.46
C VAL A 151 -3.18 2.20 0.38
N ALA A 152 -4.06 3.15 0.12
CA ALA A 152 -3.78 4.22 -0.83
C ALA A 152 -2.55 5.05 -0.42
N ALA A 153 -2.40 5.37 0.87
CA ALA A 153 -1.24 6.07 1.39
C ALA A 153 0.06 5.31 1.14
N LEU A 154 0.07 3.97 1.34
CA LEU A 154 1.23 3.14 1.00
C LEU A 154 1.52 3.18 -0.52
N LEU A 155 0.49 3.09 -1.36
CA LEU A 155 0.65 3.18 -2.82
C LEU A 155 1.23 4.52 -3.27
N PHE A 156 0.74 5.64 -2.73
CA PHE A 156 1.29 6.98 -3.02
C PHE A 156 2.71 7.15 -2.50
N TYR A 157 3.04 6.58 -1.33
CA TYR A 157 4.40 6.61 -0.79
C TYR A 157 5.39 5.96 -1.78
N ILE A 158 5.01 4.81 -2.36
CA ILE A 158 5.82 4.13 -3.36
C ILE A 158 5.94 4.97 -4.64
N GLU A 159 4.83 5.55 -5.13
CA GLU A 159 4.84 6.41 -6.33
C GLU A 159 5.79 7.60 -6.16
N TYR A 160 5.81 8.25 -4.99
CA TYR A 160 6.70 9.37 -4.70
C TYR A 160 8.15 8.96 -4.56
N GLY A 161 8.43 7.75 -4.07
CA GLY A 161 9.79 7.20 -4.05
C GLY A 161 10.34 6.92 -5.45
N VAL A 162 9.50 6.46 -6.37
CA VAL A 162 9.87 6.15 -7.77
C VAL A 162 9.90 7.40 -8.65
N ASN A 163 8.96 8.33 -8.42
CA ASN A 163 8.81 9.55 -9.18
C ASN A 163 8.69 10.74 -8.21
N PRO A 164 9.81 11.24 -7.67
CA PRO A 164 9.80 12.37 -6.75
C PRO A 164 9.25 13.61 -7.45
N LYS A 165 7.97 13.88 -7.26
CA LYS A 165 7.36 15.15 -7.65
C LYS A 165 7.78 16.21 -6.64
N PRO A 166 8.09 17.44 -7.07
CA PRO A 166 8.22 18.54 -6.13
C PRO A 166 6.90 18.71 -5.39
N HIS A 167 6.99 18.79 -4.05
CA HIS A 167 5.85 18.80 -3.14
C HIS A 167 4.83 19.88 -3.58
N PRO A 168 3.50 19.70 -3.39
CA PRO A 168 2.52 20.71 -3.80
C PRO A 168 2.79 22.10 -3.21
N HIS A 169 3.27 22.16 -1.96
CA HIS A 169 3.72 23.41 -1.33
C HIS A 169 4.98 24.00 -1.98
N GLU A 170 5.86 23.16 -2.52
CA GLU A 170 7.08 23.57 -3.21
C GLU A 170 6.80 24.09 -4.62
N LYS A 171 5.83 23.48 -5.34
CA LYS A 171 5.30 24.03 -6.59
C LYS A 171 4.59 25.37 -6.39
N HIS A 172 3.78 25.51 -5.33
CA HIS A 172 3.14 26.78 -5.00
C HIS A 172 4.18 27.86 -4.69
N ASN A 173 5.21 27.53 -3.89
CA ASN A 173 6.31 28.45 -3.59
C ASN A 173 7.19 28.76 -4.81
N GLN A 174 7.43 27.81 -5.72
CA GLN A 174 8.12 28.06 -6.99
C GLN A 174 7.32 28.95 -7.93
N LEU A 175 6.00 28.74 -8.04
CA LEU A 175 5.12 29.58 -8.84
C LEU A 175 4.99 30.99 -8.25
N LEU A 176 4.97 31.14 -6.93
CA LEU A 176 5.03 32.44 -6.25
C LEU A 176 6.38 33.13 -6.49
N LYS A 177 7.52 32.42 -6.35
CA LYS A 177 8.86 32.97 -6.65
C LYS A 177 9.01 33.40 -8.13
N LEU A 178 8.45 32.64 -9.06
CA LEU A 178 8.40 32.99 -10.49
C LEU A 178 7.49 34.21 -10.76
N ARG A 179 6.40 34.36 -9.99
CA ARG A 179 5.49 35.51 -10.06
C ARG A 179 6.08 36.77 -9.41
N GLU A 180 6.93 36.62 -8.41
CA GLU A 180 7.58 37.71 -7.65
C GLU A 180 8.95 38.12 -8.24
N GLY A 181 9.42 37.45 -9.29
CA GLY A 181 10.63 37.84 -10.01
C GLY A 181 11.93 37.71 -9.21
N ILE A 182 11.95 36.86 -8.18
CA ILE A 182 13.13 36.66 -7.32
C ILE A 182 14.06 35.65 -8.03
N PRO A 183 15.31 36.01 -8.39
CA PRO A 183 16.25 35.07 -8.99
C PRO A 183 16.66 34.01 -7.96
N GLY A 184 16.78 32.76 -8.43
CA GLY A 184 17.21 31.61 -7.64
C GLY A 184 18.69 31.60 -7.29
#